data_AF-A0A7J3IH13-F1
#
_entry.id   AF-A0A7J3IH13-F1
#
_cell.length_a   1.000
_cell.length_b   1.000
_cell.length_c   1.000
_cell.angle_alpha   90.00
_cell.angle_beta   90.00
_cell.angle_gamma   90.00
#
_symmetry.space_group_name_H-M   'P 1'
#
loop_
_entity.id
_entity.type
_entity.pdbx_description
1 polymer ?
#
loop_
_entity_poly.entity_id
_entity_poly.type
_entity_poly.pdbx_seq_one_letter_code
_entity_poly.pdbx_strand_id
1 'polypeptide(L)'
;MSEFELQHGLNRRRLGLRVAKALLKTAAYAVFWLIVWFLTSMLLASFPEYFKLFSVLAGGLLFFTFAMALAEGTIYQHILVIIRAFFLIVYLAYATHGGVLTINLEGLAFTVEFVPLLALMIMINLLEIAWGMLQALEFAAKSPKD
;
A
#
# COMPACT_ATOMS: atom_id res chain seq x y z
N MET A 1 -5.68 24.28 -39.88
CA MET A 1 -6.02 23.99 -38.47
C MET A 1 -4.94 23.03 -37.97
N SER A 2 -3.98 23.55 -37.19
CA SER A 2 -2.64 22.97 -37.05
C SER A 2 -2.61 21.67 -36.25
N GLU A 3 -1.81 20.70 -36.71
CA GLU A 3 -1.57 19.38 -36.07
C GLU A 3 -1.18 19.47 -34.58
N PHE A 4 -0.67 20.62 -34.14
CA PHE A 4 -0.34 20.93 -32.74
C PHE A 4 -1.55 20.90 -31.80
N GLU A 5 -2.74 21.35 -32.24
CA GLU A 5 -3.95 21.32 -31.41
C GLU A 5 -4.55 19.91 -31.29
N LEU A 6 -4.41 19.10 -32.36
CA LEU A 6 -4.86 17.70 -32.35
C LEU A 6 -4.01 16.82 -31.44
N GLN A 7 -2.69 17.01 -31.41
CA GLN A 7 -1.81 16.30 -30.47
C GLN A 7 -2.12 16.67 -29.00
N HIS A 8 -2.37 17.95 -28.72
CA HIS A 8 -2.61 18.41 -27.35
C HIS A 8 -3.97 17.90 -26.79
N GLY A 9 -4.99 17.79 -27.64
CA GLY A 9 -6.29 17.21 -27.29
C GLY A 9 -6.26 15.70 -27.05
N LEU A 10 -5.50 14.95 -27.86
CA LEU A 10 -5.32 13.49 -27.70
C LEU A 10 -4.54 13.13 -26.43
N ASN A 11 -3.52 13.91 -26.07
CA ASN A 11 -2.72 13.67 -24.87
C ASN A 11 -3.53 13.91 -23.58
N ARG A 12 -4.36 14.97 -23.53
CA ARG A 12 -5.28 15.22 -22.40
C ARG A 12 -6.35 14.12 -22.24
N ARG A 13 -6.88 13.58 -23.33
CA ARG A 13 -7.84 12.45 -23.28
C ARG A 13 -7.21 11.16 -22.76
N ARG A 14 -5.96 10.85 -23.15
CA ARG A 14 -5.22 9.69 -22.62
C ARG A 14 -4.88 9.83 -21.14
N LEU A 15 -4.47 11.02 -20.69
CA LEU A 15 -4.28 11.33 -19.26
C LEU A 15 -5.59 11.19 -18.49
N GLY A 16 -6.70 11.75 -18.99
CA GLY A 16 -8.02 11.63 -18.38
C GLY A 16 -8.50 10.19 -18.27
N LEU A 17 -8.29 9.36 -19.29
CA LEU A 17 -8.61 7.92 -19.25
C LEU A 17 -7.72 7.13 -18.28
N ARG A 18 -6.44 7.52 -18.15
CA ARG A 18 -5.51 6.90 -17.18
C ARG A 18 -5.92 7.26 -15.75
N VAL A 19 -6.27 8.52 -15.49
CA VAL A 19 -6.80 8.99 -14.20
C VAL A 19 -8.15 8.34 -13.89
N ALA A 20 -9.06 8.21 -14.86
CA ALA A 20 -10.35 7.55 -14.66
C ALA A 20 -10.19 6.05 -14.32
N LYS A 21 -9.27 5.34 -14.99
CA LYS A 21 -8.95 3.94 -14.67
C LYS A 21 -8.28 3.82 -13.29
N ALA A 22 -7.39 4.73 -12.95
CA ALA A 22 -6.78 4.80 -11.63
C ALA A 22 -7.85 5.02 -10.55
N LEU A 23 -8.74 6.00 -10.73
CA LEU A 23 -9.86 6.26 -9.84
C LEU A 23 -10.78 5.04 -9.68
N LEU A 24 -11.09 4.32 -10.76
CA LEU A 24 -11.89 3.09 -10.69
C LEU A 24 -11.21 1.98 -9.88
N LYS A 25 -9.91 1.74 -10.10
CA LYS A 25 -9.13 0.77 -9.33
C LYS A 25 -9.05 1.17 -7.86
N THR A 26 -8.79 2.45 -7.58
CA THR A 26 -8.72 2.98 -6.22
C THR A 26 -10.09 2.94 -5.55
N ALA A 27 -11.19 3.21 -6.28
CA ALA A 27 -12.55 3.13 -5.76
C ALA A 27 -12.91 1.71 -5.35
N ALA A 28 -12.55 0.69 -6.15
CA ALA A 28 -12.74 -0.71 -5.76
C ALA A 28 -11.97 -1.05 -4.48
N TYR A 29 -10.72 -0.59 -4.37
CA TYR A 29 -9.91 -0.75 -3.17
C TYR A 29 -10.48 0.01 -1.97
N ALA A 30 -11.06 1.20 -2.18
CA ALA A 30 -11.72 1.98 -1.15
C ALA A 30 -12.99 1.29 -0.65
N VAL A 31 -13.79 0.69 -1.54
CA VAL A 31 -14.96 -0.11 -1.15
C VAL A 31 -14.54 -1.31 -0.32
N PHE A 32 -13.49 -2.02 -0.73
CA PHE A 32 -12.93 -3.12 0.08
C PHE A 32 -12.52 -2.62 1.46
N TRP A 33 -11.75 -1.53 1.55
CA TRP A 33 -11.36 -0.93 2.83
C TRP A 33 -12.53 -0.47 3.68
N LEU A 34 -13.61 0.03 3.08
CA LEU A 34 -14.82 0.45 3.79
C LEU A 34 -15.52 -0.76 4.44
N ILE A 35 -15.57 -1.90 3.75
CA ILE A 35 -16.09 -3.15 4.31
C ILE A 35 -15.22 -3.62 5.47
N VAL A 36 -13.89 -3.64 5.30
CA VAL A 36 -12.97 -4.04 6.38
C VAL A 36 -13.09 -3.06 7.56
N TRP A 37 -13.21 -1.76 7.31
CA TRP A 37 -13.44 -0.73 8.31
C TRP A 37 -14.72 -1.00 9.11
N PHE A 38 -15.83 -1.32 8.43
CA PHE A 38 -17.08 -1.62 9.11
C PHE A 38 -16.95 -2.86 10.02
N LEU A 39 -16.34 -3.94 9.53
CA LEU A 39 -16.09 -5.17 10.30
C LEU A 39 -15.17 -4.92 11.51
N THR A 40 -14.09 -4.18 11.31
CA THR A 40 -13.10 -3.87 12.36
C THR A 40 -13.64 -2.87 13.37
N SER A 41 -14.47 -1.89 12.95
CA SER A 41 -15.11 -0.95 13.88
C SER A 41 -16.01 -1.66 14.90
N MET A 42 -16.68 -2.74 14.48
CA MET A 42 -17.50 -3.56 15.37
C MET A 42 -16.66 -4.40 16.35
N LEU A 43 -15.50 -4.89 15.92
CA LEU A 43 -14.59 -5.73 16.73
C LEU A 43 -13.67 -4.92 17.65
N LEU A 44 -13.22 -3.74 17.21
CA LEU A 44 -12.21 -2.91 17.89
C LEU A 44 -12.80 -1.70 18.61
N ALA A 45 -14.13 -1.56 18.70
CA ALA A 45 -14.78 -0.46 19.42
C ALA A 45 -14.26 -0.30 20.86
N SER A 46 -13.91 -1.40 21.51
CA SER A 46 -13.39 -1.41 22.89
C SER A 46 -11.88 -1.12 23.00
N PHE A 47 -11.15 -1.02 21.89
CA PHE A 47 -9.70 -0.83 21.88
C PHE A 47 -9.26 0.33 20.95
N PRO A 48 -9.34 1.58 21.43
CA PRO A 48 -9.12 2.77 20.61
C PRO A 48 -7.69 2.89 20.06
N GLU A 49 -6.70 2.33 20.75
CA GLU A 49 -5.30 2.35 20.30
C GLU A 49 -5.09 1.49 19.04
N TYR A 50 -5.62 0.26 19.04
CA TYR A 50 -5.57 -0.61 17.86
C TYR A 50 -6.41 -0.06 16.70
N PHE A 51 -7.50 0.66 16.99
CA PHE A 51 -8.29 1.34 15.98
C PHE A 51 -7.51 2.47 15.28
N LYS A 52 -6.74 3.26 16.03
CA LYS A 52 -5.86 4.30 15.46
C LYS A 52 -4.77 3.69 14.59
N LEU A 53 -4.13 2.61 15.04
CA LEU A 53 -3.15 1.87 14.25
C LEU A 53 -3.79 1.41 12.92
N PHE A 54 -4.92 0.70 13.00
CA PHE A 54 -5.66 0.23 11.83
C PHE A 54 -6.00 1.37 10.84
N SER A 55 -6.42 2.54 11.36
CA SER A 55 -6.71 3.72 10.53
C SER A 55 -5.49 4.22 9.76
N VAL A 56 -4.32 4.25 10.39
CA VAL A 56 -3.05 4.63 9.76
C VAL A 56 -2.65 3.62 8.68
N LEU A 57 -2.81 2.32 8.96
CA LEU A 57 -2.54 1.26 7.98
C LEU A 57 -3.45 1.40 6.75
N ALA A 58 -4.75 1.57 6.97
CA ALA A 58 -5.75 1.75 5.92
C ALA A 58 -5.44 2.97 5.06
N GLY A 59 -5.22 4.12 5.71
CA GLY A 59 -4.89 5.38 5.04
C GLY A 59 -3.59 5.29 4.24
N GLY A 60 -2.55 4.68 4.81
CA GLY A 60 -1.27 4.46 4.13
C GLY A 60 -1.43 3.57 2.89
N LEU A 61 -2.14 2.45 3.02
CA LEU A 61 -2.37 1.53 1.89
C LEU A 61 -3.22 2.15 0.79
N LEU A 62 -4.24 2.94 1.13
CA LEU A 62 -5.02 3.71 0.16
C LEU A 62 -4.16 4.76 -0.54
N PHE A 63 -3.34 5.51 0.22
CA PHE A 63 -2.40 6.49 -0.34
C PHE A 63 -1.45 5.85 -1.35
N PHE A 64 -0.78 4.75 -0.98
CA PHE A 64 0.14 4.06 -1.90
C PHE A 64 -0.59 3.50 -3.11
N THR A 65 -1.77 2.90 -2.92
CA THR A 65 -2.58 2.38 -4.02
C THR A 65 -2.92 3.48 -5.02
N PHE A 66 -3.34 4.64 -4.53
CA PHE A 66 -3.62 5.79 -5.36
C PHE A 66 -2.36 6.33 -6.06
N ALA A 67 -1.27 6.52 -5.31
CA ALA A 67 -0.01 7.04 -5.84
C ALA A 67 0.58 6.12 -6.93
N MET A 68 0.55 4.80 -6.72
CA MET A 68 1.00 3.82 -7.72
C MET A 68 0.12 3.80 -8.95
N ALA A 69 -1.20 3.96 -8.80
CA ALA A 69 -2.12 4.05 -9.93
C ALA A 69 -1.88 5.34 -10.75
N LEU A 70 -1.52 6.45 -10.10
CA LEU A 70 -1.11 7.68 -10.79
C LEU A 70 0.23 7.53 -11.52
N ALA A 71 1.17 6.82 -10.89
CA ALA A 71 2.49 6.55 -11.45
C ALA A 71 2.50 5.40 -12.48
N GLU A 72 1.34 4.82 -12.81
CA GLU A 72 1.24 3.62 -13.64
C GLU A 72 1.94 3.81 -15.01
N GLY A 73 2.88 2.91 -15.32
CA GLY A 73 3.70 2.96 -16.52
C GLY A 73 4.90 3.91 -16.46
N THR A 74 5.28 4.38 -15.26
CA THR A 74 6.50 5.17 -15.02
C THR A 74 7.43 4.45 -14.05
N ILE A 75 8.71 4.83 -14.02
CA ILE A 75 9.68 4.28 -13.06
C ILE A 75 9.25 4.51 -11.59
N TYR A 76 8.50 5.59 -11.33
CA TYR A 76 7.98 5.91 -10.00
C TYR A 76 7.00 4.85 -9.47
N GLN A 77 6.31 4.10 -10.34
CA GLN A 77 5.45 3.01 -9.91
C GLN A 77 6.26 1.95 -9.15
N HIS A 78 7.41 1.56 -9.68
CA HIS A 78 8.27 0.54 -9.08
C HIS A 78 8.92 1.03 -7.79
N ILE A 79 9.33 2.31 -7.75
CA ILE A 79 9.85 2.93 -6.53
C ILE A 79 8.77 2.97 -5.43
N LEU A 80 7.53 3.32 -5.78
CA LEU A 80 6.41 3.36 -4.83
C LEU A 80 6.06 1.98 -4.28
N VAL A 81 6.20 0.90 -5.07
CA VAL A 81 6.06 -0.48 -4.56
C VAL A 81 7.10 -0.76 -3.47
N ILE A 82 8.36 -0.39 -3.70
CA ILE A 82 9.45 -0.57 -2.73
C ILE A 82 9.17 0.24 -1.45
N ILE A 83 8.80 1.51 -1.58
CA ILE A 83 8.51 2.39 -0.44
C ILE A 83 7.31 1.86 0.35
N ARG A 84 6.24 1.39 -0.32
CA ARG A 84 5.07 0.80 0.34
C ARG A 84 5.45 -0.43 1.15
N ALA A 85 6.24 -1.34 0.57
CA ALA A 85 6.67 -2.54 1.27
C ALA A 85 7.56 -2.20 2.47
N PHE A 86 8.44 -1.21 2.34
CA PHE A 86 9.24 -0.70 3.47
C PHE A 86 8.37 -0.10 4.57
N PHE A 87 7.37 0.72 4.21
CA PHE A 87 6.37 1.24 5.13
C PHE A 87 5.67 0.11 5.90
N LEU A 88 5.25 -0.95 5.21
CA LEU A 88 4.60 -2.09 5.84
C LEU A 88 5.51 -2.83 6.83
N ILE A 89 6.80 -3.03 6.50
CA ILE A 89 7.77 -3.65 7.42
C ILE A 89 7.88 -2.84 8.71
N VAL A 90 8.14 -1.54 8.59
CA VAL A 90 8.31 -0.65 9.75
C VAL A 90 7.02 -0.57 10.56
N TYR A 91 5.88 -0.42 9.87
CA TYR A 91 4.58 -0.34 10.50
C TYR A 91 4.24 -1.63 11.26
N LEU A 92 4.46 -2.80 10.67
CA LEU A 92 4.15 -4.09 11.32
C LEU A 92 5.03 -4.31 12.54
N ALA A 93 6.33 -4.02 12.45
CA ALA A 93 7.25 -4.13 13.59
C ALA A 93 6.80 -3.22 14.75
N TYR A 94 6.40 -1.98 14.45
CA TYR A 94 5.89 -1.04 15.44
C TYR A 94 4.53 -1.47 16.03
N ALA A 95 3.55 -1.73 15.18
CA ALA A 95 2.17 -2.01 15.59
C ALA A 95 2.04 -3.30 16.40
N THR A 96 2.93 -4.27 16.18
CA THR A 96 2.94 -5.56 16.89
C THR A 96 3.91 -5.61 18.07
N HIS A 97 4.60 -4.50 18.39
CA HIS A 97 5.67 -4.49 19.39
C HIS A 97 6.70 -5.61 19.18
N GLY A 98 7.07 -5.88 17.92
CA GLY A 98 7.97 -6.98 17.57
C GLY A 98 7.33 -8.38 17.58
N GLY A 99 6.00 -8.46 17.56
CA GLY A 99 5.26 -9.73 17.53
C GLY A 99 4.89 -10.25 18.90
N VAL A 100 4.88 -9.42 19.94
CA VAL A 100 4.55 -9.80 21.31
C VAL A 100 3.23 -9.14 21.70
N LEU A 101 2.22 -9.95 22.01
CA LEU A 101 0.95 -9.48 22.52
C LEU A 101 0.81 -9.90 23.99
N THR A 102 0.88 -8.93 24.90
CA THR A 102 0.64 -9.14 26.33
C THR A 102 -0.74 -8.63 26.70
N ILE A 103 -1.60 -9.53 27.16
CA ILE A 103 -2.93 -9.22 27.66
C ILE A 103 -2.91 -9.44 29.17
N ASN A 104 -3.21 -8.39 29.94
CA ASN A 104 -3.37 -8.49 31.39
C ASN A 104 -4.86 -8.60 31.73
N LEU A 105 -5.28 -9.73 32.28
CA LEU A 105 -6.63 -9.98 32.77
C LEU A 105 -6.57 -10.26 34.27
N GLU A 106 -7.12 -9.35 35.08
CA GLU A 106 -7.32 -9.52 36.53
C GLU A 106 -6.09 -10.07 37.30
N GLY A 107 -4.89 -9.60 36.94
CA GLY A 107 -3.62 -10.00 37.60
C GLY A 107 -2.90 -11.18 36.96
N LEU A 108 -3.48 -11.82 35.94
CA LEU A 108 -2.81 -12.80 35.08
C LEU A 108 -2.35 -12.13 33.77
N ALA A 109 -1.04 -12.15 33.54
CA ALA A 109 -0.44 -11.70 32.29
C ALA A 109 -0.34 -12.86 31.31
N PHE A 110 -1.15 -12.84 30.26
CA PHE A 110 -1.06 -13.79 29.15
C PHE A 110 -0.26 -13.16 28.01
N THR A 111 0.92 -13.70 27.75
CA THR A 111 1.77 -13.24 26.64
C THR A 111 1.77 -14.26 25.53
N VAL A 112 1.38 -13.85 24.33
CA VAL A 112 1.45 -14.67 23.12
C VAL A 112 2.46 -14.05 22.17
N GLU A 113 3.43 -14.86 21.77
CA GLU A 113 4.44 -14.50 20.80
C GLU A 113 4.01 -14.96 19.40
N PHE A 114 3.75 -14.00 18.53
CA PHE A 114 3.47 -14.18 17.11
C PHE A 114 4.67 -13.78 16.25
N VAL A 115 5.89 -13.81 16.81
CA VAL A 115 7.15 -13.49 16.11
C VAL A 115 7.29 -14.25 14.78
N PRO A 116 6.95 -15.55 14.67
CA PRO A 116 7.02 -16.25 13.37
C PRO A 116 6.07 -15.67 12.31
N LEU A 117 4.88 -15.23 12.71
CA LEU A 117 3.92 -14.59 11.81
C LEU A 117 4.45 -13.24 11.34
N LEU A 118 4.99 -12.43 12.26
CA LEU A 118 5.61 -11.15 11.91
C LEU A 118 6.79 -11.36 10.95
N ALA A 119 7.66 -12.33 11.21
CA ALA A 119 8.78 -12.66 10.35
C ALA A 119 8.33 -13.05 8.93
N LEU A 120 7.26 -13.85 8.83
CA LEU A 120 6.69 -14.24 7.53
C LEU A 120 6.13 -13.02 6.78
N MET A 121 5.42 -12.12 7.47
CA MET A 121 4.92 -10.89 6.85
C MET A 121 6.07 -9.97 6.39
N ILE A 122 7.14 -9.84 7.17
CA ILE A 122 8.34 -9.09 6.77
C ILE A 122 8.99 -9.71 5.54
N MET A 123 9.13 -11.04 5.49
CA MET A 123 9.70 -11.76 4.35
C MET A 123 8.88 -11.53 3.07
N ILE A 124 7.55 -11.54 3.15
CA ILE A 124 6.68 -11.23 2.00
C ILE A 124 6.95 -9.81 1.49
N ASN A 125 7.08 -8.83 2.40
CA ASN A 125 7.36 -7.44 2.00
C ASN A 125 8.78 -7.28 1.43
N LEU A 126 9.78 -7.99 1.96
CA LEU A 126 11.12 -8.02 1.35
C LEU A 126 11.10 -8.61 -0.06
N LEU A 127 10.26 -9.63 -0.30
CA LEU A 127 10.06 -10.19 -1.63
C LEU A 127 9.39 -9.17 -2.57
N GLU A 128 8.41 -8.38 -2.09
CA GLU A 128 7.85 -7.27 -2.87
C GLU A 128 8.90 -6.22 -3.25
N ILE A 129 9.82 -5.90 -2.34
CA ILE A 129 10.95 -4.98 -2.62
C ILE A 129 11.85 -5.56 -3.72
N ALA A 130 12.24 -6.84 -3.60
CA ALA A 130 13.06 -7.51 -4.60
C ALA A 130 12.39 -7.49 -5.99
N TRP A 131 11.09 -7.81 -6.04
CA TRP A 131 10.30 -7.73 -7.27
C TRP A 131 10.22 -6.31 -7.83
N GLY A 132 9.99 -5.31 -6.98
CA GLY A 132 9.97 -3.91 -7.39
C GLY A 132 11.30 -3.47 -8.01
N MET A 133 12.43 -3.91 -7.45
CA MET A 133 13.76 -3.64 -8.01
C MET A 133 13.98 -4.31 -9.36
N LEU A 134 13.56 -5.58 -9.51
CA LEU A 134 13.66 -6.29 -10.80
C LEU A 134 12.86 -5.58 -11.89
N GLN A 135 11.63 -5.15 -11.58
CA GLN A 135 10.80 -4.41 -12.53
C GLN A 135 11.40 -3.04 -12.88
N ALA A 136 11.97 -2.33 -11.91
CA ALA A 136 12.67 -1.07 -12.17
C ALA A 136 13.89 -1.26 -13.08
N LEU A 137 14.66 -2.33 -12.88
CA LEU A 137 15.80 -2.68 -13.72
C LEU A 137 15.37 -3.02 -15.15
N GLU A 138 14.32 -3.84 -15.32
CA GLU A 138 13.77 -4.15 -16.63
C GLU A 138 13.27 -2.90 -17.36
N PHE A 139 12.62 -1.98 -16.64
CA PHE A 139 12.18 -0.71 -17.19
C PHE A 139 13.35 0.14 -17.67
N ALA A 140 14.41 0.25 -16.85
CA ALA A 140 15.63 0.98 -17.20
C ALA A 140 16.36 0.35 -18.40
N ALA A 141 16.41 -0.98 -18.47
CA ALA A 141 17.06 -1.72 -19.56
C ALA A 141 16.30 -1.60 -20.90
N LYS A 142 14.97 -1.50 -20.87
CA LYS A 142 14.13 -1.30 -22.06
C LYS A 142 14.05 0.15 -22.52
N SER A 143 14.38 1.11 -21.65
CA SER A 143 14.43 2.52 -22.02
C SER A 143 15.65 2.72 -22.93
N PRO A 144 15.47 3.12 -24.21
CA PRO A 144 16.60 3.40 -25.09
C PRO A 144 17.49 4.45 -24.40
N LYS A 145 18.80 4.17 -24.33
CA LYS A 145 19.77 5.22 -24.01
C LYS A 145 19.69 6.26 -25.12
N ASP A 146 19.08 7.40 -24.84
CA ASP A 146 19.41 8.64 -25.53
C ASP A 146 20.85 9.05 -25.18
#